data_AF-A0A432Y4X9-F1
#
_entry.id   AF-A0A432Y4X9-F1
#
_cell.length_a   1.000
_cell.length_b   1.000
_cell.length_c   1.000
_cell.angle_alpha   90.00
_cell.angle_beta   90.00
_cell.angle_gamma   90.00
#
_symmetry.space_group_name_H-M   'P 1'
#
loop_
_entity.id
_entity.type
_entity.pdbx_description
1 polymer ?
#
loop_
_entity_poly.entity_id
_entity_poly.type
_entity_poly.pdbx_seq_one_letter_code
_entity_poly.pdbx_strand_id
1 'polypeptide(L)'
;MLRIIFGGTFDPIHNGHVTTSLAAFAELNGDVMHVMPSAQPPHRDYPGASAEQRLTMVELAYAGNPQIVAEDWELKRDGPSYSLLTLREMHERWPQDKLIFLLGNDAFAKLDSWYGWQELLNYADLAVMQRLAQDTPWTTAVEELVRTHSNKIHLLDPPNIAVSATELRAAIASNTAWREQVPARVARFIEQQHLYGR
;
A
#
# COMPACT_ATOMS: atom_id res chain seq x y z
N MET A 1 16.72 7.48 11.22
CA MET A 1 15.60 6.53 11.44
C MET A 1 15.34 5.76 10.16
N LEU A 2 14.77 4.57 10.25
CA LEU A 2 14.24 3.80 9.13
C LEU A 2 12.74 4.06 9.00
N ARG A 3 12.34 4.71 7.90
CA ARG A 3 10.94 4.97 7.58
C ARG A 3 10.47 4.07 6.46
N ILE A 4 9.33 3.44 6.65
CA ILE A 4 8.67 2.64 5.63
C ILE A 4 7.52 3.45 5.04
N ILE A 5 7.48 3.51 3.72
CA ILE A 5 6.46 4.20 2.95
C ILE A 5 5.59 3.13 2.29
N PHE A 6 4.34 3.00 2.73
CA PHE A 6 3.41 1.99 2.22
C PHE A 6 2.26 2.64 1.46
N GLY A 7 2.40 2.69 0.14
CA GLY A 7 1.41 3.28 -0.76
C GLY A 7 0.36 2.27 -1.24
N GLY A 8 -0.88 2.71 -1.41
CA GLY A 8 -1.93 1.87 -1.98
C GLY A 8 -3.25 2.61 -2.19
N THR A 9 -4.16 2.03 -2.96
CA THR A 9 -5.51 2.64 -3.10
C THR A 9 -6.33 2.46 -1.83
N PHE A 10 -6.22 1.30 -1.15
CA PHE A 10 -6.95 1.01 0.09
C PHE A 10 -8.47 1.21 0.00
N ASP A 11 -9.10 0.56 -0.98
CA ASP A 11 -10.53 0.72 -1.29
C ASP A 11 -11.33 -0.61 -1.17
N PRO A 12 -11.58 -1.12 0.05
CA PRO A 12 -11.07 -0.62 1.33
C PRO A 12 -9.72 -1.25 1.71
N ILE A 13 -9.07 -0.71 2.75
CA ILE A 13 -8.01 -1.44 3.46
C ILE A 13 -8.60 -2.71 4.11
N HIS A 14 -7.82 -3.78 4.16
CA HIS A 14 -8.28 -5.10 4.63
C HIS A 14 -7.19 -5.84 5.38
N ASN A 15 -7.53 -6.96 6.02
CA ASN A 15 -6.63 -7.72 6.88
C ASN A 15 -5.38 -8.20 6.13
N GLY A 16 -5.49 -8.47 4.82
CA GLY A 16 -4.31 -8.72 3.99
C GLY A 16 -3.28 -7.59 4.04
N HIS A 17 -3.67 -6.34 3.74
CA HIS A 17 -2.76 -5.20 3.82
C HIS A 17 -2.17 -4.99 5.21
N VAL A 18 -3.01 -5.09 6.25
CA VAL A 18 -2.59 -4.85 7.64
C VAL A 18 -1.59 -5.90 8.10
N THR A 19 -1.92 -7.19 7.94
CA THR A 19 -1.05 -8.28 8.38
C THR A 19 0.28 -8.27 7.65
N THR A 20 0.29 -8.11 6.32
CA THR A 20 1.54 -8.18 5.55
C THR A 20 2.43 -6.97 5.80
N SER A 21 1.86 -5.77 5.91
CA SER A 21 2.65 -4.56 6.19
C SER A 21 3.19 -4.54 7.61
N LEU A 22 2.45 -5.04 8.60
CA LEU A 22 2.96 -5.18 9.98
C LEU A 22 4.08 -6.21 10.06
N ALA A 23 3.97 -7.33 9.34
CA ALA A 23 5.04 -8.33 9.26
C ALA A 23 6.30 -7.73 8.61
N ALA A 24 6.15 -7.03 7.48
CA ALA A 24 7.24 -6.34 6.81
C ALA A 24 7.88 -5.26 7.70
N PHE A 25 7.06 -4.47 8.40
CA PHE A 25 7.53 -3.44 9.34
C PHE A 25 8.41 -4.04 10.45
N ALA A 26 7.98 -5.17 11.02
CA ALA A 26 8.75 -5.87 12.05
C ALA A 26 10.04 -6.50 11.49
N GLU A 27 9.96 -7.17 10.33
CA GLU A 27 11.12 -7.82 9.69
C GLU A 27 12.22 -6.81 9.33
N LEU A 28 11.84 -5.65 8.82
CA LEU A 28 12.75 -4.57 8.47
C LEU A 28 13.27 -3.78 9.67
N ASN A 29 12.77 -4.05 10.88
CA ASN A 29 13.02 -3.23 12.08
C ASN A 29 12.71 -1.74 11.84
N GLY A 30 11.54 -1.45 11.27
CA GLY A 30 11.11 -0.09 10.97
C GLY A 30 10.93 0.75 12.24
N ASP A 31 11.33 2.03 12.18
CA ASP A 31 11.07 2.99 13.26
C ASP A 31 9.64 3.55 13.15
N VAL A 32 9.24 3.91 11.92
CA VAL A 32 7.93 4.50 11.60
C VAL A 32 7.46 4.00 10.22
N MET A 33 6.17 3.68 10.08
CA MET A 33 5.54 3.40 8.80
C MET A 33 4.50 4.47 8.46
N HIS A 34 4.64 5.06 7.27
CA HIS A 34 3.71 6.01 6.69
C HIS A 34 2.83 5.28 5.67
N VAL A 35 1.54 5.15 5.96
CA VAL A 35 0.56 4.49 5.08
C VAL A 35 -0.17 5.55 4.29
N MET A 36 0.01 5.53 2.97
CA MET A 36 -0.41 6.62 2.08
C MET A 36 -1.48 6.13 1.11
N PRO A 37 -2.76 6.48 1.33
CA PRO A 37 -3.79 6.27 0.33
C PRO A 37 -3.50 7.11 -0.91
N SER A 38 -3.66 6.55 -2.11
CA SER A 38 -3.47 7.30 -3.35
C SER A 38 -4.60 8.30 -3.59
N ALA A 39 -4.33 9.47 -4.18
CA ALA A 39 -5.30 10.56 -4.36
C ALA A 39 -6.37 10.23 -5.42
N GLN A 40 -5.91 9.95 -6.63
CA GLN A 40 -6.73 9.50 -7.76
C GLN A 40 -6.15 8.19 -8.30
N PRO A 41 -6.82 7.04 -8.13
CA PRO A 41 -6.54 5.91 -9.00
C PRO A 41 -7.00 6.31 -10.41
N PRO A 42 -6.11 6.41 -11.42
CA PRO A 42 -6.40 7.10 -12.68
C PRO A 42 -7.56 6.51 -13.53
N HIS A 43 -8.23 5.43 -13.13
CA HIS A 43 -9.22 4.72 -13.96
C HIS A 43 -10.28 3.91 -13.18
N ARG A 44 -11.17 4.49 -12.35
CA ARG A 44 -12.29 3.69 -11.79
C ARG A 44 -13.65 4.39 -11.84
N ASP A 45 -14.52 3.88 -12.70
CA ASP A 45 -15.96 4.22 -12.85
C ASP A 45 -16.87 3.56 -11.77
N TYR A 46 -16.32 3.10 -10.64
CA TYR A 46 -17.11 2.40 -9.61
C TYR A 46 -17.46 3.34 -8.46
N PRO A 47 -18.64 3.22 -7.81
CA PRO A 47 -18.94 3.91 -6.55
C PRO A 47 -18.06 3.31 -5.43
N GLY A 48 -16.79 3.75 -5.38
CA GLY A 48 -15.83 3.44 -4.34
C GLY A 48 -15.90 4.46 -3.19
N ALA A 49 -15.10 4.25 -2.15
CA ALA A 49 -14.96 5.22 -1.08
C ALA A 49 -14.21 6.48 -1.58
N SER A 50 -14.64 7.64 -1.11
CA SER A 50 -13.90 8.91 -1.31
C SER A 50 -12.48 8.81 -0.73
N ALA A 51 -11.60 9.72 -1.14
CA ALA A 51 -10.23 9.75 -0.65
C ALA A 51 -10.18 9.91 0.88
N GLU A 52 -11.04 10.76 1.43
CA GLU A 52 -11.19 11.02 2.86
C GLU A 52 -11.71 9.79 3.60
N GLN A 53 -12.68 9.07 3.02
CA GLN A 53 -13.17 7.81 3.59
C GLN A 53 -12.09 6.72 3.57
N ARG A 54 -11.28 6.64 2.52
CA ARG A 54 -10.15 5.69 2.45
C ARG A 54 -9.09 6.02 3.49
N LEU A 55 -8.73 7.29 3.65
CA LEU A 55 -7.84 7.75 4.72
C LEU A 55 -8.38 7.37 6.10
N THR A 56 -9.65 7.67 6.36
CA THR A 56 -10.31 7.31 7.63
C THR A 56 -10.26 5.80 7.90
N MET A 57 -10.51 4.98 6.88
CA MET A 57 -10.40 3.52 7.04
C MET A 57 -8.96 3.08 7.34
N VAL A 58 -7.95 3.72 6.76
CA VAL A 58 -6.53 3.45 7.07
C VAL A 58 -6.21 3.83 8.53
N GLU A 59 -6.62 5.00 8.99
CA GLU A 59 -6.48 5.43 10.38
C GLU A 59 -7.11 4.42 11.34
N LEU A 60 -8.34 3.99 11.05
CA LEU A 60 -9.06 3.00 11.85
C LEU A 60 -8.41 1.62 11.84
N ALA A 61 -7.76 1.23 10.73
CA ALA A 61 -7.09 -0.05 10.59
C ALA A 61 -5.85 -0.17 11.47
N TYR A 62 -5.08 0.91 11.62
CA TYR A 62 -3.85 0.93 12.43
C TYR A 62 -4.03 1.59 13.80
N ALA A 63 -5.25 1.96 14.17
CA ALA A 63 -5.54 2.64 15.42
C ALA A 63 -5.02 1.83 16.63
N GLY A 64 -4.13 2.45 17.41
CA GLY A 64 -3.45 1.82 18.55
C GLY A 64 -1.99 1.44 18.30
N ASN A 65 -1.49 1.61 17.07
CA ASN A 65 -0.07 1.49 16.77
C ASN A 65 0.58 2.88 16.59
N PRO A 66 1.32 3.40 17.58
CA PRO A 66 1.88 4.75 17.54
C PRO A 66 3.02 4.93 16.52
N GLN A 67 3.57 3.83 16.00
CA GLN A 67 4.63 3.85 14.99
C GLN A 67 4.08 3.84 13.55
N ILE A 68 2.76 3.79 13.38
CA ILE A 68 2.13 3.75 12.06
C ILE A 68 1.22 4.95 11.91
N VAL A 69 1.48 5.72 10.87
CA VAL A 69 0.83 7.00 10.60
C VAL A 69 0.10 6.89 9.26
N ALA A 70 -1.19 7.20 9.25
CA ALA A 70 -1.93 7.41 8.01
C ALA A 70 -1.63 8.82 7.51
N GLU A 71 -1.22 8.96 6.26
CA GLU A 71 -0.78 10.25 5.71
C GLU A 71 -1.71 10.69 4.57
N ASP A 72 -2.00 11.98 4.52
CA ASP A 72 -2.90 12.60 3.55
C ASP A 72 -2.16 13.36 2.43
N TRP A 73 -0.84 13.21 2.33
CA TRP A 73 0.00 14.01 1.44
C TRP A 73 -0.40 13.91 -0.02
N GLU A 74 -0.63 12.69 -0.51
CA GLU A 74 -1.06 12.53 -1.90
C GLU A 74 -2.43 13.16 -2.13
N LEU A 75 -3.34 13.08 -1.16
CA LEU A 75 -4.72 13.58 -1.26
C LEU A 75 -4.76 15.11 -1.38
N LYS A 76 -3.76 15.80 -0.84
CA LYS A 76 -3.60 17.26 -0.91
C LYS A 76 -2.97 17.75 -2.21
N ARG A 77 -2.47 16.83 -3.06
CA ARG A 77 -1.76 17.18 -4.30
C ARG A 77 -2.72 17.18 -5.48
N ASP A 78 -2.61 18.21 -6.32
CA ASP A 78 -3.35 18.24 -7.58
C ASP A 78 -2.79 17.22 -8.58
N GLY A 79 -3.69 16.51 -9.26
CA GLY A 79 -3.35 15.55 -10.31
C GLY A 79 -3.06 14.11 -9.81
N PRO A 80 -2.56 13.23 -10.70
CA PRO A 80 -2.37 11.82 -10.39
C PRO A 80 -1.24 11.57 -9.37
N SER A 81 -1.44 10.54 -8.55
CA SER A 81 -0.43 9.98 -7.64
C SER A 81 0.68 9.26 -8.41
N TYR A 82 1.91 9.80 -8.36
CA TYR A 82 3.10 9.11 -8.86
C TYR A 82 4.05 8.84 -7.70
N SER A 83 4.34 7.56 -7.45
CA SER A 83 5.22 7.12 -6.36
C SER A 83 6.58 7.83 -6.38
N LEU A 84 7.12 8.13 -7.57
CA LEU A 84 8.37 8.90 -7.71
C LEU A 84 8.29 10.27 -7.04
N LEU A 85 7.21 11.01 -7.27
CA LEU A 85 7.05 12.36 -6.72
C LEU A 85 6.90 12.29 -5.20
N THR A 86 6.14 11.32 -4.71
CA THR A 86 5.97 11.08 -3.28
C THR A 86 7.29 10.74 -2.61
N LEU A 87 8.06 9.79 -3.17
CA LEU A 87 9.36 9.40 -2.60
C LEU A 87 10.39 10.53 -2.63
N ARG A 88 10.40 11.35 -3.69
CA ARG A 88 11.25 12.54 -3.77
C ARG A 88 10.92 13.53 -2.65
N GLU A 89 9.64 13.85 -2.45
CA GLU A 89 9.20 14.75 -1.39
C GLU A 89 9.56 14.21 0.00
N MET A 90 9.38 12.90 0.23
CA MET A 90 9.76 12.27 1.50
C MET A 90 11.26 12.30 1.74
N HIS A 91 12.06 12.08 0.69
CA HIS A 91 13.51 12.14 0.78
C HIS A 91 13.98 13.57 1.13
N GLU A 92 13.37 14.58 0.53
CA GLU A 92 13.65 15.99 0.85
C GLU A 92 13.21 16.39 2.26
N ARG A 93 12.09 15.82 2.73
CA ARG A 93 11.56 16.06 4.08
C ARG A 93 12.42 15.43 5.17
N TRP A 94 12.98 14.25 4.90
CA TRP A 94 13.82 13.51 5.86
C TRP A 94 15.16 13.11 5.25
N PRO A 95 16.05 14.08 4.96
CA PRO A 95 17.28 13.84 4.21
C PRO A 95 18.32 13.00 4.97
N GLN A 96 18.11 12.77 6.27
CA GLN A 96 18.98 11.97 7.13
C GLN A 96 18.39 10.59 7.47
N ASP A 97 17.15 10.32 7.05
CA ASP A 97 16.47 9.06 7.31
C ASP A 97 16.64 8.10 6.13
N LYS A 98 16.65 6.80 6.43
CA LYS A 98 16.59 5.76 5.40
C LYS A 98 15.12 5.54 5.04
N LEU A 99 14.80 5.62 3.75
CA LEU A 99 13.47 5.35 3.24
C LEU A 99 13.42 3.97 2.58
N ILE A 100 12.38 3.20 2.90
CA ILE A 100 11.99 1.98 2.19
C ILE A 100 10.59 2.17 1.64
N PHE A 101 10.40 1.96 0.34
CA PHE A 101 9.08 1.89 -0.28
C PHE A 101 8.58 0.44 -0.28
N LEU A 102 7.53 0.17 0.50
CA LEU A 102 6.91 -1.13 0.64
C LEU A 102 5.79 -1.30 -0.39
N LEU A 103 5.83 -2.39 -1.16
CA LEU A 103 4.81 -2.70 -2.17
C LEU A 103 4.60 -4.21 -2.31
N GLY A 104 3.43 -4.60 -2.81
CA GLY A 104 3.12 -6.00 -3.11
C GLY A 104 3.75 -6.47 -4.43
N ASN A 105 3.94 -7.79 -4.56
CA ASN A 105 4.49 -8.42 -5.77
C ASN A 105 3.76 -8.02 -7.06
N ASP A 106 2.42 -7.91 -7.04
CA ASP A 106 1.64 -7.57 -8.24
C ASP A 106 1.89 -6.14 -8.74
N ALA A 107 2.20 -5.23 -7.82
CA ALA A 107 2.60 -3.86 -8.14
C ALA A 107 4.03 -3.83 -8.66
N PHE A 108 4.94 -4.56 -8.01
CA PHE A 108 6.34 -4.65 -8.38
C PHE A 108 6.56 -5.31 -9.75
N ALA A 109 5.77 -6.33 -10.09
CA ALA A 109 5.82 -7.00 -11.39
C ALA A 109 5.54 -6.06 -12.58
N LYS A 110 4.89 -4.92 -12.33
CA LYS A 110 4.55 -3.88 -13.32
C LYS A 110 5.32 -2.58 -13.08
N LEU A 111 6.37 -2.60 -12.27
CA LEU A 111 7.11 -1.40 -11.85
C LEU A 111 7.66 -0.62 -13.05
N ASP A 112 8.09 -1.32 -14.10
CA ASP A 112 8.61 -0.72 -15.33
C ASP A 112 7.60 0.09 -16.14
N SER A 113 6.30 -0.03 -15.82
CA SER A 113 5.24 0.83 -16.38
C SER A 113 5.03 2.13 -15.60
N TRP A 114 5.66 2.29 -14.43
CA TRP A 114 5.43 3.46 -13.57
C TRP A 114 6.21 4.68 -14.06
N TYR A 115 5.64 5.85 -13.83
CA TYR A 115 6.28 7.12 -14.16
C TYR A 115 7.64 7.26 -13.44
N GLY A 116 8.70 7.34 -14.24
CA GLY A 116 10.10 7.47 -13.79
C GLY A 116 10.56 6.36 -12.83
N TRP A 117 10.10 5.13 -13.05
CA TRP A 117 10.42 3.98 -12.20
C TRP A 117 11.93 3.75 -11.96
N GLN A 118 12.77 4.10 -12.95
CA GLN A 118 14.23 3.97 -12.87
C GLN A 118 14.85 4.88 -11.81
N GLU A 119 14.17 5.98 -11.45
CA GLU A 119 14.66 6.95 -10.47
C GLU A 119 14.25 6.60 -9.03
N LEU A 120 13.35 5.63 -8.81
CA LEU A 120 12.81 5.32 -7.48
C LEU A 120 13.93 4.99 -6.47
N LEU A 121 14.94 4.23 -6.90
CA LEU A 121 16.09 3.81 -6.10
C LEU A 121 17.07 4.94 -5.74
N ASN A 122 16.87 6.14 -6.29
CA ASN A 122 17.60 7.33 -5.87
C ASN A 122 17.03 7.90 -4.56
N TYR A 123 15.77 7.62 -4.26
CA TYR A 123 15.03 8.22 -3.14
C TYR A 123 14.70 7.23 -2.02
N ALA A 124 14.51 5.95 -2.34
CA ALA A 124 14.24 4.90 -1.36
C ALA A 124 14.73 3.52 -1.83
N ASP A 125 15.08 2.66 -0.89
CA ASP A 125 15.17 1.22 -1.14
C ASP A 125 13.75 0.66 -1.36
N LEU A 126 13.62 -0.50 -2.01
CA LEU A 126 12.33 -1.15 -2.24
C LEU A 126 12.20 -2.38 -1.34
N ALA A 127 11.02 -2.60 -0.77
CA ALA A 127 10.66 -3.83 -0.10
C ALA A 127 9.43 -4.45 -0.77
N VAL A 128 9.59 -5.66 -1.29
CA VAL A 128 8.57 -6.36 -2.07
C VAL A 128 7.97 -7.49 -1.23
N MET A 129 6.70 -7.35 -0.87
CA MET A 129 5.95 -8.42 -0.21
C MET A 129 5.57 -9.47 -1.24
N GLN A 130 6.28 -10.60 -1.22
CA GLN A 130 6.02 -11.74 -2.07
C GLN A 130 4.74 -12.46 -1.63
N ARG A 131 4.02 -13.01 -2.61
CA ARG A 131 2.87 -13.89 -2.37
C ARG A 131 3.20 -15.21 -3.04
N LEU A 132 3.90 -16.11 -2.35
CA LEU A 132 4.42 -17.36 -2.93
C LEU A 132 3.36 -18.28 -3.58
N ALA A 133 2.07 -18.07 -3.29
CA ALA A 133 0.98 -18.80 -3.95
C ALA A 133 0.56 -18.20 -5.32
N GLN A 134 1.08 -17.03 -5.71
CA GLN A 134 0.75 -16.33 -6.94
C GLN A 134 2.05 -15.81 -7.58
N ASP A 135 2.62 -16.62 -8.47
CA ASP A 135 3.75 -16.24 -9.31
C ASP A 135 3.27 -15.25 -10.38
N THR A 136 3.09 -13.98 -10.01
CA THR A 136 2.97 -12.91 -11.00
C THR A 136 4.35 -12.73 -11.63
N PRO A 137 4.56 -13.12 -12.90
CA PRO A 137 5.87 -13.04 -13.52
C PRO A 137 6.31 -11.58 -13.62
N TRP A 138 7.59 -11.35 -13.35
CA TRP A 138 8.22 -10.04 -13.53
C TRP A 138 8.58 -9.84 -15.00
N THR A 139 8.58 -8.59 -15.45
CA THR A 139 9.14 -8.27 -16.76
C THR A 139 10.66 -8.39 -16.72
N THR A 140 11.29 -8.57 -17.89
CA THR A 140 12.76 -8.61 -18.00
C THR A 140 13.41 -7.36 -17.40
N ALA A 141 12.77 -6.19 -17.50
CA ALA A 141 13.26 -4.95 -16.92
C ALA A 141 13.28 -4.99 -15.38
N VAL A 142 12.23 -5.56 -14.77
CA VAL A 142 12.13 -5.73 -13.32
C VAL A 142 13.13 -6.78 -12.81
N GLU A 143 13.27 -7.90 -13.52
CA GLU A 143 14.29 -8.92 -13.21
C GLU A 143 15.71 -8.33 -13.23
N GLU A 144 16.01 -7.54 -14.26
CA GLU A 144 17.29 -6.85 -14.39
C GLU A 144 17.53 -5.85 -13.25
N LEU A 145 16.50 -5.10 -12.86
CA LEU A 145 16.56 -4.16 -11.74
C LEU A 145 16.94 -4.89 -10.44
N VAL A 146 16.28 -6.01 -10.15
CA VAL A 146 16.58 -6.85 -8.96
C VAL A 146 18.00 -7.38 -9.00
N ARG A 147 18.45 -7.87 -10.17
CA ARG A 147 19.80 -8.41 -10.35
C ARG A 147 20.87 -7.34 -10.14
N THR A 148 20.63 -6.11 -10.59
CA THR A 148 21.60 -5.01 -10.55
C THR A 148 21.60 -4.24 -9.24
N HIS A 149 20.49 -4.27 -8.49
CA HIS A 149 20.30 -3.50 -7.25
C HIS A 149 19.89 -4.38 -6.06
N SER A 150 20.44 -5.59 -5.97
CA SER A 150 20.10 -6.57 -4.92
C SER A 150 20.35 -6.07 -3.48
N ASN A 151 21.20 -5.07 -3.29
CA ASN A 151 21.45 -4.44 -2.00
C ASN A 151 20.43 -3.34 -1.62
N LYS A 152 19.55 -2.94 -2.54
CA LYS A 152 18.49 -1.93 -2.34
C LYS A 152 17.08 -2.49 -2.53
N ILE A 153 16.95 -3.75 -2.92
CA ILE A 153 15.66 -4.41 -3.14
C ILE A 153 15.55 -5.60 -2.19
N HIS A 154 14.66 -5.49 -1.22
CA HIS A 154 14.39 -6.47 -0.19
C HIS A 154 13.18 -7.31 -0.60
N LEU A 155 13.37 -8.60 -0.82
CA LEU A 155 12.28 -9.53 -1.07
C LEU A 155 11.85 -10.12 0.26
N LEU A 156 10.60 -9.87 0.65
CA LEU A 156 10.02 -10.29 1.93
C LEU A 156 8.97 -11.38 1.70
N ASP A 157 8.85 -12.30 2.63
CA ASP A 157 7.85 -13.38 2.60
C ASP A 157 6.88 -13.29 3.79
N PRO A 158 6.00 -12.27 3.83
CA PRO A 158 5.04 -12.13 4.91
C PRO A 158 3.91 -13.17 4.82
N PRO A 159 3.17 -13.42 5.92
CA PRO A 159 2.04 -14.35 5.91
C PRO A 159 1.04 -14.06 4.78
N ASN A 160 0.71 -15.09 3.99
CA ASN A 160 -0.25 -14.95 2.90
C ASN A 160 -1.69 -14.94 3.44
N ILE A 161 -2.34 -13.77 3.35
CA ILE A 161 -3.75 -13.60 3.66
C ILE A 161 -4.51 -13.45 2.35
N ALA A 162 -5.33 -14.45 2.01
CA ALA A 162 -6.11 -14.48 0.78
C ALA A 162 -7.34 -13.56 0.87
N VAL A 163 -7.11 -12.26 0.74
CA VAL A 163 -8.15 -11.23 0.64
C VAL A 163 -7.78 -10.27 -0.48
N SER A 164 -8.72 -9.98 -1.37
CA SER A 164 -8.61 -8.89 -2.33
C SER A 164 -9.70 -7.84 -2.11
N ALA A 165 -9.35 -6.57 -2.29
CA ALA A 165 -10.32 -5.49 -2.19
C ALA A 165 -11.48 -5.65 -3.20
N THR A 166 -11.24 -6.25 -4.37
CA THR A 166 -12.26 -6.47 -5.39
C THR A 166 -13.30 -7.51 -4.95
N GLU A 167 -12.87 -8.66 -4.44
CA GLU A 167 -13.79 -9.67 -3.90
C GLU A 167 -14.51 -9.15 -2.66
N LEU A 168 -13.81 -8.38 -1.82
CA LEU A 168 -14.39 -7.77 -0.64
C LEU A 168 -15.51 -6.79 -0.99
N ARG A 169 -15.32 -5.89 -1.96
CA ARG A 169 -16.39 -4.99 -2.44
C ARG A 169 -17.58 -5.78 -2.99
N ALA A 170 -17.33 -6.85 -3.75
CA ALA A 170 -18.40 -7.71 -4.26
C ALA A 170 -19.18 -8.44 -3.15
N ALA A 171 -18.49 -8.88 -2.10
CA ALA A 171 -19.09 -9.51 -0.93
C ALA A 171 -19.95 -8.53 -0.13
N ILE A 172 -19.48 -7.29 0.05
CA ILE A 172 -20.27 -6.21 0.69
C ILE A 172 -21.53 -5.92 -0.11
N ALA A 173 -21.41 -5.72 -1.44
CA ALA A 173 -22.54 -5.44 -2.32
C ALA A 173 -23.60 -6.56 -2.33
N SER A 174 -23.16 -7.82 -2.14
CA SER A 174 -24.02 -9.00 -2.12
C SER A 174 -24.51 -9.36 -0.70
N ASN A 175 -24.15 -8.57 0.31
CA ASN A 175 -24.43 -8.82 1.74
C ASN A 175 -24.03 -10.24 2.19
N THR A 176 -22.89 -10.76 1.70
CA THR A 176 -22.32 -12.04 2.13
C THR A 176 -21.36 -11.84 3.31
N ALA A 177 -20.73 -12.91 3.82
CA ALA A 177 -19.82 -12.82 4.95
C ALA A 177 -18.51 -12.08 4.58
N TRP A 178 -18.38 -10.82 5.01
CA TRP A 178 -17.22 -9.97 4.71
C TRP A 178 -16.55 -9.32 5.93
N ARG A 179 -17.26 -9.18 7.05
CA ARG A 179 -16.83 -8.36 8.21
C ARG A 179 -15.50 -8.80 8.81
N GLU A 180 -15.19 -10.08 8.76
CA GLU A 180 -13.94 -10.66 9.29
C GLU A 180 -12.74 -10.49 8.34
N GLN A 181 -12.96 -9.99 7.12
CA GLN A 181 -11.89 -9.75 6.14
C GLN A 181 -11.21 -8.38 6.33
N VAL A 182 -11.75 -7.53 7.20
CA VAL A 182 -11.21 -6.22 7.55
C VAL A 182 -11.10 -6.05 9.07
N PRO A 183 -10.35 -5.06 9.58
CA PRO A 183 -10.38 -4.73 11.00
C PRO A 183 -11.79 -4.34 11.46
N ALA A 184 -12.20 -4.74 12.66
CA ALA A 184 -13.56 -4.51 13.17
C ALA A 184 -13.97 -3.02 13.21
N ARG A 185 -13.00 -2.10 13.35
CA ARG A 185 -13.24 -0.65 13.28
C ARG A 185 -13.59 -0.21 11.85
N VAL A 186 -12.90 -0.76 10.86
CA VAL A 186 -13.14 -0.52 9.43
C VAL A 186 -14.50 -1.11 9.02
N ALA A 187 -14.83 -2.32 9.47
CA ALA A 187 -16.14 -2.92 9.20
C ALA A 187 -17.30 -2.02 9.66
N ARG A 188 -17.24 -1.54 10.92
CA ARG A 188 -18.26 -0.62 11.45
C ARG A 188 -18.34 0.68 10.66
N PHE A 189 -17.21 1.23 10.23
CA PHE A 189 -17.20 2.44 9.42
C PHE A 189 -17.84 2.23 8.05
N ILE A 190 -17.52 1.13 7.37
CA ILE A 190 -18.13 0.76 6.09
C ILE A 190 -19.66 0.66 6.22
N GLU A 191 -20.17 0.04 7.30
CA GLU A 191 -21.61 -0.06 7.57
C GLU A 191 -22.25 1.31 7.83
N GLN A 192 -21.63 2.14 8.67
CA GLN A 192 -22.14 3.47 9.04
C GLN A 192 -22.18 4.44 7.85
N GLN A 193 -21.23 4.31 6.94
CA GLN A 193 -21.11 5.16 5.75
C GLN A 193 -21.81 4.57 4.53
N HIS A 194 -22.45 3.40 4.66
CA HIS A 194 -23.11 2.68 3.57
C HIS A 194 -22.20 2.47 2.34
N LEU A 195 -20.91 2.17 2.57
CA LEU A 195 -19.94 2.02 1.49
C LEU A 195 -20.09 0.67 0.79
N TYR A 196 -19.91 0.67 -0.53
CA TYR A 196 -19.87 -0.51 -1.40
C TYR A 196 -21.15 -1.36 -1.46
N GLY A 197 -22.21 -0.95 -0.76
CA GLY A 197 -23.57 -1.49 -0.87
C GLY A 197 -24.44 -0.63 -1.80
N ARG A 198 -25.54 -1.21 -2.29
CA ARG A 198 -26.59 -0.46 -3.00
C ARG A 198 -27.46 0.34 -2.04
#